data_AF-R5LQG6-F1
#
_entry.id   AF-R5LQG6-F1
#
_cell.length_a   1.000
_cell.length_b   1.000
_cell.length_c   1.000
_cell.angle_alpha   90.00
_cell.angle_beta   90.00
_cell.angle_gamma   90.00
#
_symmetry.space_group_name_H-M   'P 1'
#
loop_
_entity.id
_entity.type
_entity.pdbx_description
1 polymer ?
#
loop_
_entity_poly.entity_id
_entity_poly.type
_entity_poly.pdbx_seq_one_letter_code
_entity_poly.pdbx_strand_id
1 'polypeptide(L)'
;MYSIKKNEQVCTNFNSLYDLVNNIFDVKILNYNIDLTKGKSKLIAFLKLGETLGISYIETYNAFKHAEKVAQEKRKIEEESQRQILETNSIKILLAGHPYNLYDELIGKTITNFLSKNNVSILYSNKIDSTIIDTECQQLSTDIHWTHSKEVVASINYYHDKVDGIIIVSSFPCGPDSLSNELITRKIKNIPIITLVFEDLNSESGVITRLESFIDILERRRLCQK
;
A
#
# COMPACT_ATOMS: atom_id res chain seq x y z
N MET A 1 7.99 -11.02 -10.12
CA MET A 1 7.36 -9.79 -10.69
C MET A 1 8.44 -8.74 -10.72
N TYR A 2 8.69 -8.07 -11.84
CA TYR A 2 9.74 -7.07 -11.97
C TYR A 2 9.20 -5.67 -12.27
N SER A 3 8.30 -5.57 -13.24
CA SER A 3 7.75 -4.30 -13.70
C SER A 3 6.28 -4.47 -14.10
N ILE A 4 5.39 -3.79 -13.36
CA ILE A 4 3.93 -3.82 -13.58
C ILE A 4 3.39 -2.56 -14.25
N LYS A 5 4.21 -1.51 -14.34
CA LYS A 5 3.97 -0.30 -15.13
C LYS A 5 5.20 -0.01 -15.99
N LYS A 6 4.99 0.55 -17.18
CA LYS A 6 6.10 0.91 -18.08
C LYS A 6 7.01 1.93 -17.40
N ASN A 7 8.32 1.70 -17.42
CA ASN A 7 9.35 2.55 -16.79
C ASN A 7 9.33 2.57 -15.25
N GLU A 8 8.69 1.59 -14.61
CA GLU A 8 8.71 1.42 -13.16
C GLU A 8 9.21 0.04 -12.76
N GLN A 9 9.63 -0.08 -11.50
CA GLN A 9 10.13 -1.32 -10.92
C GLN A 9 9.42 -1.62 -9.61
N VAL A 10 9.34 -2.89 -9.24
CA VAL A 10 8.96 -3.28 -7.88
C VAL A 10 10.18 -3.29 -6.95
N CYS A 11 9.95 -3.36 -5.64
CA CYS A 11 11.01 -3.47 -4.65
C CYS A 11 11.90 -4.70 -4.90
N THR A 12 13.20 -4.57 -4.61
CA THR A 12 14.19 -5.65 -4.74
C THR A 12 13.80 -6.89 -3.96
N ASN A 13 13.11 -6.77 -2.83
CA ASN A 13 12.63 -7.91 -2.05
C ASN A 13 11.61 -8.76 -2.83
N PHE A 14 10.74 -8.14 -3.64
CA PHE A 14 9.83 -8.88 -4.53
C PHE A 14 10.56 -9.54 -5.70
N ASN A 15 11.64 -8.90 -6.19
CA ASN A 15 12.46 -9.45 -7.26
C ASN A 15 13.22 -10.69 -6.78
N SER A 16 13.80 -10.65 -5.57
CA SER A 16 14.60 -11.74 -5.00
C SER A 16 13.77 -12.86 -4.38
N LEU A 17 12.49 -12.65 -4.08
CA LEU A 17 11.65 -13.60 -3.35
C LEU A 17 11.65 -15.00 -3.97
N TYR A 18 11.48 -15.08 -5.30
CA TYR A 18 11.48 -16.38 -5.98
C TYR A 18 12.82 -17.10 -5.82
N ASP A 19 13.93 -16.41 -6.08
CA ASP A 19 15.26 -17.00 -5.98
C ASP A 19 15.58 -17.42 -4.54
N LEU A 20 15.19 -16.62 -3.54
CA LEU A 20 15.36 -16.97 -2.12
C LEU A 20 14.62 -18.27 -1.78
N VAL A 21 13.34 -18.37 -2.12
CA VAL A 21 12.54 -19.57 -1.83
C VAL A 21 13.10 -20.78 -2.57
N ASN A 22 13.48 -20.63 -3.85
CA ASN A 22 14.01 -21.71 -4.68
C ASN A 22 15.40 -22.21 -4.22
N ASN A 23 16.18 -21.36 -3.56
CA ASN A 23 17.48 -21.75 -3.00
C ASN A 23 17.35 -22.42 -1.61
N ILE A 24 16.33 -22.06 -0.84
CA ILE A 24 16.13 -22.59 0.52
C ILE A 24 15.41 -23.93 0.50
N PHE A 25 14.40 -24.06 -0.37
CA PHE A 25 13.51 -25.21 -0.39
C PHE A 25 13.64 -25.98 -1.71
N ASP A 26 13.91 -27.29 -1.60
CA ASP A 26 13.89 -28.21 -2.75
C ASP A 26 12.46 -28.67 -3.05
N VAL A 27 11.64 -27.73 -3.51
CA VAL A 27 10.24 -27.96 -3.87
C VAL A 27 9.93 -27.35 -5.22
N LYS A 28 9.01 -27.98 -5.97
CA LYS A 28 8.52 -27.41 -7.22
C LYS A 28 7.66 -26.18 -6.92
N ILE A 29 8.22 -24.99 -7.14
CA ILE A 29 7.53 -23.72 -6.93
C ILE A 29 6.73 -23.36 -8.18
N LEU A 30 5.43 -23.17 -8.02
CA LEU A 30 4.61 -22.55 -9.05
C LEU A 30 4.89 -21.04 -9.06
N ASN A 31 5.43 -20.52 -10.16
CA ASN A 31 5.81 -19.12 -10.28
C ASN A 31 5.36 -18.49 -11.61
N TYR A 32 5.34 -17.16 -11.64
CA TYR A 32 5.16 -16.38 -12.85
C TYR A 32 5.97 -15.09 -12.75
N ASN A 33 6.27 -14.48 -13.90
CA ASN A 33 6.94 -13.18 -13.92
C ASN A 33 6.22 -12.20 -14.83
N ILE A 34 5.97 -11.01 -14.30
CA ILE A 34 5.42 -9.86 -15.03
C ILE A 34 6.55 -8.85 -15.18
N ASP A 35 6.82 -8.50 -16.43
CA ASP A 35 7.85 -7.55 -16.80
C ASP A 35 7.43 -6.82 -18.08
N LEU A 36 6.68 -5.73 -17.90
CA LEU A 36 6.20 -4.92 -19.01
C LEU A 36 7.34 -4.29 -19.83
N THR A 37 8.51 -4.06 -19.23
CA THR A 37 9.67 -3.53 -19.97
C THR A 37 10.18 -4.52 -21.01
N LYS A 38 10.00 -5.82 -20.77
CA LYS A 38 10.35 -6.92 -21.69
C LYS A 38 9.14 -7.51 -22.43
N GLY A 39 8.00 -6.81 -22.43
CA GLY A 39 6.77 -7.26 -23.09
C GLY A 39 6.09 -8.47 -22.42
N LYS A 40 6.51 -8.87 -21.21
CA LYS A 40 5.88 -9.95 -20.44
C LYS A 40 4.70 -9.38 -19.65
N SER A 41 3.58 -9.20 -20.34
CA SER A 41 2.34 -8.69 -19.74
C SER A 41 1.74 -9.66 -18.72
N LYS A 42 0.84 -9.15 -17.89
CA LYS A 42 0.06 -9.94 -16.93
C LYS A 42 -0.65 -11.10 -17.62
N LEU A 43 -1.33 -10.85 -18.74
CA LEU A 43 -2.01 -11.89 -19.52
C LEU A 43 -1.05 -13.00 -19.96
N ILE A 44 0.10 -12.65 -20.54
CA ILE A 44 1.10 -13.64 -20.99
C ILE A 44 1.62 -14.46 -19.80
N ALA A 45 1.89 -13.81 -18.66
CA ALA A 45 2.36 -14.49 -17.46
C ALA A 45 1.34 -15.52 -16.95
N PHE A 46 0.05 -15.16 -16.92
CA PHE A 46 -1.03 -16.06 -16.49
C PHE A 46 -1.32 -17.17 -17.50
N LEU A 47 -1.21 -16.92 -18.81
CA LEU A 47 -1.33 -17.96 -19.84
C LEU A 47 -0.25 -19.05 -19.68
N LYS A 48 1.00 -18.65 -19.42
CA LYS A 48 2.10 -19.59 -19.12
C LYS A 48 1.90 -20.35 -17.81
N LEU A 49 1.28 -19.70 -16.83
CA LEU A 49 0.90 -20.35 -15.57
C LEU A 49 -0.13 -21.46 -15.84
N GLY A 50 -1.16 -21.17 -16.64
CA GLY A 50 -2.16 -22.16 -17.05
C GLY A 50 -1.55 -23.35 -17.78
N GLU A 51 -0.63 -23.10 -18.73
CA GLU A 51 0.13 -24.14 -19.43
C GLU A 51 0.90 -25.04 -18.44
N THR A 52 1.58 -24.44 -17.46
CA THR A 52 2.33 -25.18 -16.42
C THR A 52 1.43 -26.06 -15.55
N LEU A 53 0.17 -25.64 -15.37
CA LEU A 53 -0.87 -26.38 -14.64
C LEU A 53 -1.61 -27.40 -15.51
N GLY A 54 -1.32 -27.48 -16.81
CA GLY A 54 -2.02 -28.37 -17.75
C GLY A 54 -3.42 -27.90 -18.15
N ILE A 55 -3.72 -26.61 -17.98
CA ILE A 55 -5.02 -26.00 -18.31
C ILE A 55 -4.97 -25.41 -19.72
N SER A 56 -6.08 -25.53 -20.47
CA SER A 56 -6.13 -25.03 -21.84
C SER A 56 -6.00 -23.50 -21.92
N TYR A 57 -5.55 -23.02 -23.07
CA TYR A 57 -5.45 -21.57 -23.34
C TYR A 57 -6.79 -20.85 -23.14
N ILE A 58 -7.89 -21.43 -23.66
CA ILE A 58 -9.22 -20.82 -23.64
C ILE A 58 -9.72 -20.70 -22.21
N GLU A 59 -9.60 -21.78 -21.42
CA GLU A 59 -10.00 -21.77 -20.01
C GLU A 59 -9.19 -20.75 -19.20
N THR A 60 -7.87 -20.74 -19.39
CA THR A 60 -6.98 -19.80 -18.70
C THR A 60 -7.29 -18.34 -19.08
N TYR A 61 -7.54 -18.06 -20.35
CA TYR A 61 -7.91 -16.73 -20.83
C TYR A 61 -9.25 -16.27 -20.23
N ASN A 62 -10.26 -17.14 -20.22
CA ASN A 62 -11.57 -16.82 -19.64
C ASN A 62 -11.48 -16.57 -18.14
N ALA A 63 -10.73 -17.41 -17.41
CA ALA A 63 -10.48 -17.23 -15.98
C ALA A 63 -9.76 -15.91 -15.70
N PHE A 64 -8.73 -15.57 -16.48
CA PHE A 64 -8.02 -14.30 -16.36
C PHE A 64 -8.95 -13.10 -16.60
N LYS A 65 -9.76 -13.13 -17.67
CA LYS A 65 -10.69 -12.02 -17.98
C LYS A 65 -11.77 -11.85 -16.92
N HIS A 66 -12.27 -12.96 -16.37
CA HIS A 66 -13.20 -12.93 -15.25
C HIS A 66 -12.54 -12.30 -14.00
N ALA A 67 -11.34 -12.75 -13.64
CA ALA A 67 -10.62 -12.23 -12.48
C ALA A 67 -10.30 -10.72 -12.61
N GLU A 68 -9.88 -10.26 -13.78
CA GLU A 68 -9.62 -8.83 -14.03
C GLU A 68 -10.90 -8.00 -13.90
N LYS A 69 -12.03 -8.49 -14.40
CA LYS A 69 -13.33 -7.82 -14.24
C LYS A 69 -13.71 -7.67 -12.77
N VAL A 70 -13.64 -8.77 -12.00
CA VAL A 70 -13.95 -8.77 -10.57
C VAL A 70 -12.99 -7.87 -9.79
N ALA A 71 -11.70 -7.88 -10.12
CA ALA A 71 -10.71 -6.99 -9.49
C ALA A 71 -11.02 -5.51 -9.74
N GLN A 72 -11.42 -5.14 -10.96
CA GLN A 72 -11.81 -3.77 -11.30
C GLN A 72 -13.08 -3.32 -10.56
N GLU A 73 -14.09 -4.19 -10.49
CA GLU A 73 -15.33 -3.91 -9.74
C GLU A 73 -15.03 -3.72 -8.25
N LYS A 74 -14.22 -4.61 -7.67
CA LYS A 74 -13.78 -4.49 -6.27
C LYS A 74 -13.03 -3.18 -6.01
N ARG A 75 -12.09 -2.80 -6.90
CA ARG A 75 -11.33 -1.54 -6.77
C ARG A 75 -12.25 -0.33 -6.75
N LYS A 76 -13.26 -0.27 -7.64
CA LYS A 76 -14.25 0.82 -7.66
C LYS A 76 -15.04 0.92 -6.35
N ILE A 77 -15.43 -0.22 -5.78
CA ILE A 77 -16.13 -0.26 -4.49
C ILE A 77 -15.22 0.25 -3.36
N GLU A 78 -13.95 -0.14 -3.37
CA GLU A 78 -12.96 0.32 -2.39
C GLU A 78 -12.70 1.82 -2.48
N GLU A 79 -12.57 2.35 -3.71
CA GLU A 79 -12.41 3.78 -3.98
C GLU A 79 -13.63 4.59 -3.52
N GLU A 80 -14.85 4.09 -3.79
CA GLU A 80 -16.09 4.73 -3.34
C GLU A 80 -16.24 4.70 -1.81
N SER A 81 -15.90 3.57 -1.18
CA SER A 81 -15.90 3.46 0.27
C SER A 81 -14.97 4.49 0.93
N GLN A 82 -13.80 4.77 0.34
CA GLN A 82 -12.91 5.82 0.83
C GLN A 82 -13.54 7.21 0.74
N ARG A 83 -14.29 7.50 -0.34
CA ARG A 83 -15.01 8.78 -0.51
C ARG A 83 -16.08 8.96 0.56
N GLN A 84 -16.86 7.92 0.83
CA GLN A 84 -17.86 7.94 1.90
C GLN A 84 -17.24 8.15 3.28
N ILE A 85 -16.07 7.57 3.54
CA ILE A 85 -15.33 7.80 4.79
C ILE A 85 -14.88 9.27 4.92
N LEU A 86 -14.55 9.95 3.83
CA LEU A 86 -14.20 11.38 3.87
C LEU A 86 -15.37 12.28 4.30
N GLU A 87 -16.61 11.83 4.10
CA GLU A 87 -17.80 12.59 4.44
C GLU A 87 -18.24 12.44 5.91
N THR A 88 -17.62 11.53 6.67
CA THR A 88 -17.96 11.31 8.07
C THR A 88 -17.50 12.48 8.96
N ASN A 89 -18.07 12.61 10.17
CA ASN A 89 -17.65 13.65 11.12
C ASN A 89 -16.60 13.18 12.15
N SER A 90 -16.24 11.89 12.14
CA SER A 90 -15.20 11.31 13.00
C SER A 90 -13.81 11.81 12.63
N ILE A 91 -12.83 11.59 13.54
CA ILE A 91 -11.41 11.76 13.22
C ILE A 91 -11.06 10.81 12.09
N LYS A 92 -10.41 11.32 11.06
CA LYS A 92 -9.98 10.56 9.89
C LYS A 92 -8.48 10.44 9.90
N ILE A 93 -7.99 9.23 9.76
CA ILE A 93 -6.57 8.95 9.63
C ILE A 93 -6.33 8.24 8.31
N LEU A 94 -5.37 8.74 7.52
CA LEU A 94 -4.80 7.96 6.44
C LEU A 94 -3.76 7.00 7.01
N LEU A 95 -4.04 5.70 6.89
CA LEU A 95 -3.08 4.63 7.13
C LEU A 95 -2.35 4.33 5.82
N ALA A 96 -1.10 4.77 5.75
CA ALA A 96 -0.29 4.74 4.55
C ALA A 96 0.83 3.69 4.67
N GLY A 97 0.99 2.84 3.66
CA GLY A 97 2.01 1.80 3.65
C GLY A 97 1.73 0.74 2.60
N HIS A 98 2.58 -0.29 2.55
CA HIS A 98 2.38 -1.41 1.63
C HIS A 98 1.27 -2.34 2.14
N PRO A 99 0.45 -2.94 1.25
CA PRO A 99 -0.65 -3.82 1.66
C PRO A 99 -0.25 -4.96 2.60
N TYR A 100 0.96 -5.51 2.43
CA TYR A 100 1.48 -6.58 3.30
C TYR A 100 1.84 -6.11 4.71
N ASN A 101 1.98 -4.80 4.95
CA ASN A 101 2.09 -4.23 6.29
C ASN A 101 0.71 -3.81 6.81
N LEU A 102 -0.12 -3.20 5.95
CA LEU A 102 -1.42 -2.63 6.32
C LEU A 102 -2.46 -3.68 6.75
N TYR A 103 -2.39 -4.90 6.19
CA TYR A 103 -3.35 -5.96 6.45
C TYR A 103 -2.79 -7.14 7.24
N ASP A 104 -1.52 -7.06 7.63
CA ASP A 104 -0.88 -8.09 8.47
C ASP A 104 -1.51 -8.14 9.87
N GLU A 105 -1.60 -9.34 10.44
CA GLU A 105 -2.24 -9.58 11.74
C GLU A 105 -1.50 -8.90 12.89
N LEU A 106 -0.17 -8.85 12.85
CA LEU A 106 0.67 -8.35 13.95
C LEU A 106 1.00 -6.87 13.79
N ILE A 107 1.05 -6.38 12.54
CA ILE A 107 1.40 -5.00 12.22
C ILE A 107 0.14 -4.16 11.99
N GLY A 108 -0.48 -4.30 10.81
CA GLY A 108 -1.55 -3.44 10.36
C GLY A 108 -2.82 -3.58 11.18
N LYS A 109 -3.21 -4.81 11.49
CA LYS A 109 -4.42 -5.07 12.27
C LYS A 109 -4.32 -4.60 13.71
N THR A 110 -3.15 -4.69 14.33
CA THR A 110 -2.90 -4.10 15.66
C THR A 110 -3.23 -2.61 15.66
N ILE A 111 -2.77 -1.87 14.64
CA ILE A 111 -3.05 -0.45 14.47
C ILE A 111 -4.54 -0.22 14.18
N THR A 112 -5.12 -0.92 13.19
CA THR A 112 -6.51 -0.66 12.78
C THR A 112 -7.51 -1.02 13.88
N ASN A 113 -7.23 -2.07 14.66
CA ASN A 113 -8.07 -2.47 15.80
C ASN A 113 -8.05 -1.39 16.88
N PHE A 114 -6.86 -0.86 17.20
CA PHE A 114 -6.73 0.25 18.14
C PHE A 114 -7.48 1.50 17.66
N LEU A 115 -7.27 1.92 16.41
CA LEU A 115 -7.95 3.08 15.84
C LEU A 115 -9.48 2.91 15.81
N SER A 116 -9.98 1.73 15.43
CA SER A 116 -11.41 1.45 15.38
C SER A 116 -12.05 1.48 16.78
N LYS A 117 -11.36 0.97 17.81
CA LYS A 117 -11.83 1.05 19.21
C LYS A 117 -11.95 2.49 19.71
N ASN A 118 -11.19 3.42 19.12
CA ASN A 118 -11.20 4.85 19.44
C ASN A 118 -12.07 5.68 18.48
N ASN A 119 -13.01 5.06 17.76
CA ASN A 119 -13.94 5.72 16.82
C ASN A 119 -13.25 6.54 15.72
N VAL A 120 -12.03 6.15 15.34
CA VAL A 120 -11.30 6.75 14.22
C VAL A 120 -11.72 6.08 12.92
N SER A 121 -12.05 6.89 11.92
CA SER A 121 -12.27 6.41 10.56
C SER A 121 -10.95 6.29 9.80
N ILE A 122 -10.72 5.13 9.19
CA ILE A 122 -9.44 4.77 8.59
C ILE A 122 -9.56 4.79 7.07
N LEU A 123 -8.72 5.59 6.42
CA LEU A 123 -8.47 5.52 4.98
C LEU A 123 -7.17 4.74 4.74
N TYR A 124 -7.07 4.05 3.61
CA TYR A 124 -5.91 3.25 3.24
C TYR A 124 -5.24 3.82 1.99
N SER A 125 -3.90 3.83 1.98
CA SER A 125 -3.17 4.35 0.82
C SER A 125 -3.32 3.52 -0.44
N ASN A 126 -3.43 2.19 -0.31
CA ASN A 126 -3.58 1.27 -1.45
C ASN A 126 -4.99 1.25 -2.06
N LYS A 127 -5.88 2.17 -1.63
CA LYS A 127 -7.25 2.34 -2.13
C LYS A 127 -7.48 3.70 -2.77
N ILE A 128 -6.41 4.47 -3.02
CA ILE A 128 -6.50 5.69 -3.82
C ILE A 128 -7.00 5.38 -5.24
N ASP A 129 -7.71 6.34 -5.84
CA ASP A 129 -8.07 6.29 -7.26
C ASP A 129 -6.81 6.08 -8.12
N SER A 130 -6.79 4.96 -8.85
CA SER A 130 -5.62 4.58 -9.65
C SER A 130 -5.25 5.58 -10.75
N THR A 131 -6.20 6.42 -11.19
CA THR A 131 -6.01 7.38 -12.28
C THR A 131 -5.21 8.62 -11.86
N ILE A 132 -5.19 8.94 -10.58
CA ILE A 132 -4.51 10.14 -10.05
C ILE A 132 -3.10 9.84 -9.50
N ILE A 133 -2.73 8.57 -9.34
CA ILE A 133 -1.46 8.17 -8.70
C ILE A 133 -0.25 8.88 -9.32
N ASP A 134 -0.14 8.86 -10.65
CA ASP A 134 1.03 9.41 -11.33
C ASP A 134 1.08 10.94 -11.21
N THR A 135 -0.07 11.60 -11.35
CA THR A 135 -0.20 13.07 -11.21
C THR A 135 0.12 13.54 -9.79
N GLU A 136 -0.40 12.87 -8.76
CA GLU A 136 -0.19 13.22 -7.36
C GLU A 136 1.25 12.93 -6.91
N CYS A 137 1.83 11.82 -7.35
CA CYS A 137 3.23 11.51 -7.04
C CYS A 137 4.19 12.55 -7.63
N GLN A 138 3.97 12.97 -8.89
CA GLN A 138 4.83 13.94 -9.58
C GLN A 138 4.86 15.33 -8.91
N GLN A 139 3.80 15.72 -8.21
CA GLN A 139 3.79 16.96 -7.42
C GLN A 139 4.82 16.91 -6.27
N LEU A 140 5.12 15.72 -5.76
CA LEU A 140 6.12 15.52 -4.71
C LEU A 140 7.50 15.13 -5.27
N SER A 141 7.59 14.25 -6.26
CA SER A 141 8.87 13.90 -6.90
C SER A 141 8.67 13.20 -8.22
N THR A 142 9.53 13.51 -9.20
CA THR A 142 9.61 12.82 -10.49
C THR A 142 10.47 11.56 -10.45
N ASP A 143 11.27 11.38 -9.39
CA ASP A 143 12.36 10.39 -9.36
C ASP A 143 11.96 9.08 -8.68
N ILE A 144 10.80 9.06 -8.05
CA ILE A 144 10.23 7.84 -7.44
C ILE A 144 9.80 6.93 -8.59
N HIS A 145 10.46 5.78 -8.72
CA HIS A 145 10.20 4.80 -9.79
C HIS A 145 9.68 3.45 -9.27
N TRP A 146 9.56 3.30 -7.94
CA TRP A 146 9.00 2.10 -7.32
C TRP A 146 7.47 2.18 -7.30
N THR A 147 6.80 1.26 -8.00
CA THR A 147 5.34 1.36 -8.23
C THR A 147 4.53 1.47 -6.94
N HIS A 148 4.83 0.66 -5.93
CA HIS A 148 4.06 0.66 -4.67
C HIS A 148 4.38 1.90 -3.82
N SER A 149 5.63 2.36 -3.80
CA SER A 149 6.00 3.61 -3.11
C SER A 149 5.36 4.83 -3.77
N LYS A 150 5.20 4.84 -5.11
CA LYS A 150 4.43 5.87 -5.81
C LYS A 150 2.98 5.93 -5.32
N GLU A 151 2.31 4.79 -5.18
CA GLU A 151 0.93 4.73 -4.68
C GLU A 151 0.82 5.32 -3.26
N VAL A 152 1.75 4.97 -2.36
CA VAL A 152 1.80 5.51 -0.99
C VAL A 152 2.02 7.03 -1.01
N VAL A 153 3.01 7.50 -1.76
CA VAL A 153 3.36 8.94 -1.83
C VAL A 153 2.23 9.76 -2.46
N ALA A 154 1.66 9.27 -3.56
CA ALA A 154 0.50 9.88 -4.20
C ALA A 154 -0.69 9.96 -3.25
N SER A 155 -0.97 8.88 -2.52
CA SER A 155 -2.06 8.86 -1.54
C SER A 155 -1.86 9.87 -0.43
N ILE A 156 -0.65 9.99 0.10
CA ILE A 156 -0.37 10.99 1.14
C ILE A 156 -0.54 12.40 0.56
N ASN A 157 -0.01 12.69 -0.62
CA ASN A 157 -0.23 13.99 -1.27
C ASN A 157 -1.72 14.29 -1.52
N TYR A 158 -2.50 13.29 -1.92
CA TYR A 158 -3.91 13.50 -2.22
C TYR A 158 -4.77 13.72 -0.98
N TYR A 159 -4.49 13.04 0.14
CA TYR A 159 -5.36 13.05 1.32
C TYR A 159 -4.89 14.00 2.44
N HIS A 160 -3.67 14.56 2.38
CA HIS A 160 -3.11 15.34 3.50
C HIS A 160 -3.91 16.59 3.91
N ASP A 161 -4.79 17.10 3.06
CA ASP A 161 -5.72 18.21 3.29
C ASP A 161 -7.16 17.75 3.58
N LYS A 162 -7.42 16.43 3.54
CA LYS A 162 -8.74 15.80 3.65
C LYS A 162 -8.90 14.93 4.90
N VAL A 163 -7.82 14.72 5.64
CA VAL A 163 -7.78 13.89 6.87
C VAL A 163 -7.22 14.69 8.04
N ASP A 164 -7.39 14.18 9.26
CA ASP A 164 -6.92 14.84 10.48
C ASP A 164 -5.46 14.47 10.80
N GLY A 165 -5.03 13.26 10.43
CA GLY A 165 -3.65 12.80 10.60
C GLY A 165 -3.24 11.70 9.62
N ILE A 166 -1.93 11.45 9.52
CA ILE A 166 -1.36 10.38 8.68
C ILE A 166 -0.49 9.47 9.54
N ILE A 167 -0.71 8.16 9.41
CA ILE A 167 0.14 7.12 10.00
C ILE A 167 0.81 6.38 8.86
N ILE A 168 2.14 6.50 8.76
CA ILE A 168 2.95 5.76 7.81
C ILE A 168 3.43 4.47 8.48
N VAL A 169 3.12 3.33 7.88
CA VAL A 169 3.51 1.99 8.34
C VAL A 169 4.57 1.43 7.40
N SER A 170 5.77 1.23 7.93
CA SER A 170 6.91 0.67 7.22
C SER A 170 7.46 -0.53 7.97
N SER A 171 8.15 -1.41 7.28
CA SER A 171 8.92 -2.51 7.89
C SER A 171 10.40 -2.32 7.60
N PHE A 172 11.26 -2.68 8.56
CA PHE A 172 12.71 -2.64 8.36
C PHE A 172 13.21 -4.01 7.89
N PRO A 173 14.20 -4.08 6.98
CA PRO A 173 14.77 -2.98 6.20
C PRO A 173 13.98 -2.72 4.91
N CYS A 174 13.46 -1.50 4.72
CA CYS A 174 12.87 -1.06 3.45
C CYS A 174 13.55 0.22 2.93
N GLY A 175 14.43 0.05 1.95
CA GLY A 175 15.16 1.15 1.32
C GLY A 175 14.27 2.18 0.61
N PRO A 176 13.35 1.77 -0.28
CA PRO A 176 12.43 2.69 -0.97
C PRO A 176 11.59 3.54 -0.01
N ASP A 177 11.12 2.94 1.09
CA ASP A 177 10.28 3.64 2.07
C ASP A 177 11.12 4.62 2.90
N SER A 178 12.35 4.27 3.26
CA SER A 178 13.24 5.19 3.98
C SER A 178 13.45 6.50 3.22
N LEU A 179 13.57 6.42 1.89
CA LEU A 179 13.71 7.61 1.03
C LEU A 179 12.37 8.36 0.85
N SER A 180 11.30 7.61 0.61
CA SER A 180 9.97 8.17 0.34
C SER A 180 9.37 8.85 1.57
N ASN A 181 9.51 8.24 2.76
CA ASN A 181 8.98 8.76 4.02
C ASN A 181 9.68 10.05 4.44
N GLU A 182 11.00 10.14 4.23
CA GLU A 182 11.77 11.36 4.49
C GLU A 182 11.34 12.49 3.53
N LEU A 183 11.14 12.19 2.25
CA LEU A 183 10.60 13.15 1.28
C LEU A 183 9.23 13.68 1.71
N ILE A 184 8.31 12.78 2.09
CA ILE A 184 6.96 13.11 2.56
C ILE A 184 7.04 14.06 3.77
N THR A 185 7.80 13.67 4.80
CA THR A 185 7.91 14.42 6.06
C THR A 185 8.50 15.82 5.85
N ARG A 186 9.38 15.99 4.85
CA ARG A 186 9.93 17.30 4.49
C ARG A 186 8.97 18.18 3.71
N LYS A 187 8.17 17.60 2.82
CA LYS A 187 7.29 18.36 1.92
C LYS A 187 5.91 18.65 2.53
N ILE A 188 5.38 17.75 3.34
CA ILE A 188 4.04 17.87 3.94
C ILE A 188 4.20 18.22 5.41
N LYS A 189 3.81 19.45 5.78
CA LYS A 189 3.99 20.02 7.14
C LYS A 189 2.71 20.55 7.77
N ASN A 190 1.63 20.62 7.01
CA ASN A 190 0.34 21.18 7.42
C ASN A 190 -0.53 20.19 8.22
N ILE A 191 -0.14 18.92 8.29
CA ILE A 191 -0.87 17.86 8.99
C ILE A 191 0.08 17.05 9.90
N PRO A 192 -0.38 16.58 11.07
CA PRO A 192 0.39 15.66 11.90
C PRO A 192 0.64 14.32 11.17
N ILE A 193 1.90 13.90 11.13
CA ILE A 193 2.33 12.63 10.55
C ILE A 193 3.16 11.87 11.58
N ILE A 194 2.85 10.59 11.79
CA ILE A 194 3.73 9.66 12.53
C ILE A 194 4.18 8.52 11.62
N THR A 195 5.43 8.11 11.75
CA THR A 195 5.98 6.93 11.07
C THR A 195 6.21 5.82 12.07
N LEU A 196 5.55 4.68 11.87
CA LEU A 196 5.73 3.45 12.62
C LEU A 196 6.55 2.49 11.77
N VAL A 197 7.80 2.27 12.19
CA VAL A 197 8.71 1.31 11.56
C VAL A 197 8.69 0.04 12.40
N PHE A 198 8.34 -1.08 11.79
CA PHE A 198 8.28 -2.37 12.47
C PHE A 198 9.55 -3.19 12.20
N GLU A 199 10.23 -3.57 13.29
CA GLU A 199 11.30 -4.58 13.37
C GLU A 199 10.85 -5.85 14.10
N ASP A 200 11.58 -6.97 13.99
CA ASP A 200 11.23 -8.29 14.59
C ASP A 200 10.98 -8.28 16.11
N LEU A 201 11.33 -7.20 16.82
CA LEU A 201 11.29 -7.07 18.29
C LEU A 201 10.33 -5.99 18.83
N ASN A 202 9.43 -5.40 18.02
CA ASN A 202 8.60 -4.31 18.57
C ASN A 202 7.68 -4.82 19.68
N SER A 203 7.80 -4.23 20.86
CA SER A 203 6.78 -4.38 21.91
C SER A 203 5.50 -3.70 21.44
N GLU A 204 4.42 -4.48 21.31
CA GLU A 204 3.07 -4.00 20.99
C GLU A 204 2.67 -2.78 21.83
N SER A 205 3.03 -2.78 23.13
CA SER A 205 2.80 -1.68 24.06
C SER A 205 3.36 -0.33 23.59
N GLY A 206 4.57 -0.32 23.02
CA GLY A 206 5.21 0.90 22.51
C GLY A 206 4.49 1.49 21.30
N VAL A 207 3.90 0.64 20.44
CA VAL A 207 3.08 1.11 19.31
C VAL A 207 1.79 1.73 19.83
N ILE A 208 1.11 1.08 20.77
CA ILE A 208 -0.15 1.56 21.35
C ILE A 208 0.03 2.92 22.02
N THR A 209 1.04 3.12 22.87
CA THR A 209 1.27 4.42 23.53
C THR A 209 1.54 5.56 22.54
N ARG A 210 2.23 5.26 21.42
CA ARG A 210 2.44 6.24 20.34
C ARG A 210 1.14 6.57 19.61
N LEU A 211 0.26 5.58 19.40
CA LEU A 211 -1.05 5.80 18.80
C LEU A 211 -1.97 6.61 19.72
N GLU A 212 -1.99 6.32 21.03
CA GLU A 212 -2.71 7.10 22.04
C GLU A 212 -2.29 8.57 21.99
N SER A 213 -0.98 8.82 22.11
CA SER A 213 -0.42 10.17 22.05
C SER A 213 -0.74 10.88 20.72
N PHE A 214 -0.80 10.13 19.62
CA PHE A 214 -1.14 10.68 18.31
C PHE A 214 -2.61 11.11 18.24
N ILE A 215 -3.54 10.26 18.69
CA ILE A 215 -4.98 10.60 18.74
C ILE A 215 -5.21 11.84 19.62
N ASP A 216 -4.57 11.92 20.79
CA ASP A 216 -4.67 13.08 21.69
C ASP A 216 -4.28 14.40 20.99
N ILE A 217 -3.22 14.36 20.17
CA ILE A 217 -2.79 15.51 19.37
C ILE A 217 -3.85 15.91 18.34
N LEU A 218 -4.46 14.92 17.66
CA LEU A 218 -5.51 15.17 16.67
C LEU A 218 -6.77 15.77 17.29
N GLU A 219 -7.21 15.22 18.43
CA GLU A 219 -8.37 15.71 19.17
C GLU A 219 -8.17 17.16 19.62
N ARG A 220 -7.01 17.46 20.20
CA ARG A 220 -6.68 18.81 20.63
C ARG A 220 -6.65 19.81 19.47
N ARG A 221 -6.09 19.41 18.33
CA ARG A 221 -6.04 20.25 17.12
C ARG A 221 -7.45 20.57 16.59
N ARG A 222 -8.37 19.59 16.61
CA ARG A 222 -9.78 19.81 16.25
C ARG A 222 -10.49 20.79 17.17
N LEU A 223 -10.24 20.72 18.48
CA LEU A 223 -10.84 21.64 19.45
C LEU A 223 -10.36 23.09 19.25
N CYS A 224 -9.10 23.30 18.86
CA CYS A 224 -8.55 24.63 18.62
C CYS A 224 -8.91 25.23 17.24
N GLN A 225 -9.46 24.44 16.31
CA GLN A 225 -9.87 24.89 14.97
C GLN A 225 -11.35 25.25 14.85
N LYS A 226 -12.16 24.95 15.88
CA LYS A 226 -13.54 25.43 16.04
C LYS A 226 -13.56 26.77 16.76
#